data_AF-A0A7S1ZT06-F1
#
_entry.id   AF-A0A7S1ZT06-F1
#
_cell.length_a   1.000
_cell.length_b   1.000
_cell.length_c   1.000
_cell.angle_alpha   90.00
_cell.angle_beta   90.00
_cell.angle_gamma   90.00
#
_symmetry.space_group_name_H-M   'P 1'
#
loop_
_entity.id
_entity.type
_entity.pdbx_description
1 polymer ?
#
loop_
_entity_poly.entity_id
_entity_poly.type
_entity_poly.pdbx_seq_one_letter_code
_entity_poly.pdbx_strand_id
1 'polypeptide(L)'
;TDAPALQQAAIGIAMGVTGTEVSKEAADMILADDNFSTIVSAVEEGRCIYANMQAFICFLISCNIGEIFAILIATVAGFPEPLTAMHLLWVNLVTDGPPATALGFNPPAPDLMTQRPRPSDEPIMTRWLLTRYCLTGLYVGLATVGVFVGHYMSLGVSLSDLASWSKCGELWQPPSAAVNAAGGALMCEDLFQGAGRALPQTLSLTALVCMEMFKALSAVSVDSSLFQVGPQKNPWLLLGVALPLLLHVAVVYSPALGVPGLGEAFGMVPLSYEDWCTVLKWSAPILVVDEVLKLVGRVVNRKR
;
A
#
# COMPACT_ATOMS: atom_id res chain seq x y z
N THR A 1 25.09 42.80 -6.94
CA THR A 1 24.41 42.99 -8.24
C THR A 1 23.69 41.74 -8.74
N ASP A 2 23.79 40.60 -8.05
CA ASP A 2 23.22 39.33 -8.53
C ASP A 2 21.84 39.00 -7.94
N ALA A 3 21.42 39.70 -6.87
CA ALA A 3 20.17 39.43 -6.15
C ALA A 3 18.90 39.40 -7.02
N PRO A 4 18.65 40.32 -7.98
CA PRO A 4 17.48 40.23 -8.85
C PRO A 4 17.48 38.99 -9.75
N ALA A 5 18.66 38.55 -10.21
CA ALA A 5 18.78 37.37 -11.05
C ALA A 5 18.62 36.09 -10.23
N LEU A 6 19.15 36.06 -9.00
CA LEU A 6 18.97 34.95 -8.06
C LEU A 6 17.49 34.72 -7.74
N GLN A 7 16.73 35.80 -7.48
CA GLN A 7 15.29 35.71 -7.22
C GLN A 7 14.43 35.31 -8.42
N GLN A 8 14.89 35.59 -9.65
CA GLN A 8 14.18 35.20 -10.87
C GLN A 8 14.52 33.79 -11.34
N ALA A 9 15.65 33.23 -10.90
CA ALA A 9 16.03 31.87 -11.21
C ALA A 9 15.07 30.88 -10.55
N ALA A 10 14.87 29.72 -11.18
CA ALA A 10 14.10 28.64 -10.55
C ALA A 10 14.79 28.10 -9.29
N ILE A 11 16.12 28.18 -9.25
CA ILE A 11 16.97 27.89 -8.09
C ILE A 11 18.14 28.89 -8.14
N GLY A 12 18.17 29.86 -7.24
CA GLY A 12 19.30 30.78 -7.07
C GLY A 12 20.40 30.14 -6.22
N ILE A 13 21.66 30.21 -6.66
CA ILE A 13 22.82 29.65 -5.93
C ILE A 13 23.82 30.77 -5.60
N ALA A 14 24.14 30.93 -4.31
CA ALA A 14 25.11 31.90 -3.82
C ALA A 14 26.36 31.23 -3.22
N MET A 15 27.49 31.93 -3.29
CA MET A 15 28.75 31.53 -2.66
C MET A 15 28.70 31.82 -1.15
N GLY A 16 29.12 30.87 -0.32
CA GLY A 16 29.10 30.97 1.14
C GLY A 16 30.24 31.82 1.70
N VAL A 17 31.44 31.73 1.14
CA VAL A 17 32.64 32.44 1.62
C VAL A 17 32.79 33.79 0.92
N THR A 18 32.75 33.79 -0.40
CA THR A 18 32.98 34.99 -1.23
C THR A 18 31.72 35.79 -1.53
N GLY A 19 30.54 35.21 -1.32
CA GLY A 19 29.26 35.85 -1.62
C GLY A 19 28.90 36.96 -0.62
N THR A 20 28.26 38.02 -1.11
CA THR A 20 27.72 39.08 -0.25
C THR A 20 26.49 38.58 0.50
N GLU A 21 26.21 39.11 1.69
CA GLU A 21 25.01 38.73 2.48
C GLU A 21 23.72 38.94 1.68
N VAL A 22 23.64 40.02 0.89
CA VAL A 22 22.51 40.29 0.00
C VAL A 22 22.33 39.20 -1.06
N SER A 23 23.43 38.62 -1.58
CA SER A 23 23.36 37.49 -2.52
C SER A 23 22.94 36.19 -1.82
N LYS A 24 23.39 35.95 -0.57
CA LYS A 24 23.01 34.77 0.21
C LYS A 24 21.54 34.78 0.62
N GLU A 25 21.02 35.94 1.06
CA GLU A 25 19.61 36.13 1.40
C GLU A 25 18.68 36.00 0.19
N ALA A 26 19.17 36.32 -1.01
CA ALA A 26 18.41 36.24 -2.25
C ALA A 26 18.44 34.84 -2.92
N ALA A 27 19.23 33.90 -2.42
CA ALA A 27 19.43 32.58 -3.02
C ALA A 27 18.66 31.47 -2.29
N ASP A 28 18.25 30.43 -3.03
CA ASP A 28 17.60 29.23 -2.48
C ASP A 28 18.61 28.22 -1.92
N MET A 29 19.85 28.27 -2.40
CA MET A 29 20.94 27.37 -2.02
C MET A 29 22.24 28.15 -1.84
N ILE A 30 23.00 27.82 -0.79
CA ILE A 30 24.30 28.44 -0.48
C ILE A 30 25.38 27.37 -0.52
N LEU A 31 26.43 27.61 -1.29
CA LEU A 31 27.62 26.75 -1.35
C LEU A 31 28.55 27.09 -0.19
N ALA A 32 28.47 26.32 0.89
CA ALA A 32 29.27 26.57 2.10
C ALA A 32 30.78 26.53 1.86
N ASP A 33 31.24 25.84 0.81
CA ASP A 33 32.64 25.61 0.47
C ASP A 33 33.11 26.36 -0.79
N ASP A 34 32.25 27.19 -1.40
CA ASP A 34 32.54 27.92 -2.63
C ASP A 34 32.99 27.02 -3.81
N ASN A 35 32.56 25.76 -3.81
CA ASN A 35 32.98 24.78 -4.82
C ASN A 35 31.85 24.48 -5.81
N PHE A 36 32.11 24.74 -7.10
CA PHE A 36 31.14 24.44 -8.17
C PHE A 36 30.80 22.94 -8.29
N SER A 37 31.68 22.03 -7.87
CA SER A 37 31.37 20.59 -7.88
C SER A 37 30.21 20.23 -6.94
N THR A 38 30.00 21.00 -5.86
CA THR A 38 28.87 20.85 -4.94
C THR A 38 27.53 21.06 -5.66
N ILE A 39 27.48 21.90 -6.69
CA ILE A 39 26.28 22.07 -7.55
C ILE A 39 25.97 20.77 -8.28
N VAL A 40 26.97 20.09 -8.83
CA VAL A 40 26.79 18.83 -9.57
C VAL A 40 26.27 17.74 -8.62
N SER A 41 26.86 17.62 -7.43
CA SER A 41 26.40 16.69 -6.39
C SER A 41 24.98 17.01 -5.93
N ALA A 42 24.63 18.29 -5.76
CA ALA A 42 23.27 18.70 -5.40
C ALA A 42 22.25 18.37 -6.51
N VAL A 43 22.63 18.49 -7.78
CA VAL A 43 21.78 18.08 -8.92
C VAL A 43 21.60 16.55 -8.95
N GLU A 44 22.66 15.78 -8.69
CA GLU A 44 22.57 14.32 -8.58
C GLU A 44 21.63 13.89 -7.46
N GLU A 45 21.78 14.48 -6.27
CA GLU A 45 20.92 14.21 -5.11
C GLU A 45 19.47 14.63 -5.39
N GLY A 46 19.25 15.79 -6.01
CA GLY A 46 17.90 16.25 -6.40
C GLY A 46 17.21 15.30 -7.38
N ARG A 47 17.95 14.74 -8.35
CA ARG A 47 17.42 13.72 -9.27
C ARG A 47 17.07 12.42 -8.55
N CYS A 48 17.91 12.00 -7.60
CA CYS A 48 17.69 10.80 -6.78
C CYS A 48 16.43 10.95 -5.92
N ILE A 49 16.34 12.06 -5.17
CA ILE A 49 15.20 12.39 -4.33
C ILE A 49 13.92 12.39 -5.18
N TYR A 50 13.91 13.06 -6.34
CA TYR A 50 12.73 13.10 -7.18
C TYR A 50 12.29 11.70 -7.66
N ALA A 51 13.22 10.86 -8.11
CA ALA A 51 12.91 9.50 -8.56
C ALA A 51 12.30 8.67 -7.43
N ASN A 52 12.84 8.81 -6.21
CA ASN A 52 12.31 8.16 -5.01
C ASN A 52 10.95 8.74 -4.60
N MET A 53 10.75 10.06 -4.76
CA MET A 53 9.47 10.73 -4.54
C MET A 53 8.38 10.16 -5.44
N GLN A 54 8.67 10.04 -6.73
CA GLN A 54 7.75 9.46 -7.70
C GLN A 54 7.40 8.01 -7.33
N ALA A 55 8.37 7.20 -6.89
CA ALA A 55 8.13 5.83 -6.46
C ALA A 55 7.21 5.75 -5.22
N PHE A 56 7.45 6.56 -4.18
CA PHE A 56 6.60 6.55 -2.99
C PHE A 56 5.18 7.02 -3.30
N ILE A 57 5.01 8.09 -4.10
CA ILE A 57 3.68 8.64 -4.43
C ILE A 57 2.88 7.59 -5.20
N CYS A 58 3.51 6.96 -6.18
CA CYS A 58 2.90 5.91 -6.99
C CYS A 58 2.51 4.69 -6.15
N PHE A 59 3.31 4.33 -5.15
CA PHE A 59 3.01 3.25 -4.22
C PHE A 59 1.76 3.57 -3.38
N LEU A 60 1.70 4.74 -2.73
CA LEU A 60 0.55 5.15 -1.91
C LEU A 60 -0.74 5.23 -2.73
N ILE A 61 -0.68 5.83 -3.92
CA ILE A 61 -1.84 5.89 -4.84
C ILE A 61 -2.30 4.46 -5.21
N SER A 62 -1.38 3.54 -5.44
CA SER A 62 -1.68 2.14 -5.78
C SER A 62 -2.36 1.39 -4.64
N CYS A 63 -2.02 1.65 -3.37
CA CYS A 63 -2.71 1.07 -2.21
C CYS A 63 -4.14 1.61 -2.11
N ASN A 64 -4.30 2.94 -2.14
CA ASN A 64 -5.61 3.59 -2.07
C ASN A 64 -6.56 3.13 -3.18
N ILE A 65 -6.06 2.92 -4.41
CA ILE A 65 -6.87 2.37 -5.50
C ILE A 65 -7.39 0.97 -5.15
N GLY A 66 -6.57 0.13 -4.54
CA GLY A 66 -6.97 -1.22 -4.09
C GLY A 66 -8.03 -1.19 -2.99
N GLU A 67 -7.88 -0.31 -2.01
CA GLU A 67 -8.88 -0.08 -0.95
C GLU A 67 -10.22 0.37 -1.53
N ILE A 68 -10.19 1.34 -2.45
CA ILE A 68 -11.39 1.84 -3.13
C ILE A 68 -12.09 0.69 -3.87
N PHE A 69 -11.34 -0.15 -4.59
CA PHE A 69 -11.93 -1.32 -5.25
C PHE A 69 -12.53 -2.32 -4.25
N ALA A 70 -11.89 -2.57 -3.11
CA ALA A 70 -12.44 -3.46 -2.08
C ALA A 70 -13.83 -3.00 -1.60
N ILE A 71 -13.95 -1.69 -1.29
CA ILE A 71 -15.20 -1.09 -0.83
C ILE A 71 -16.24 -1.08 -1.96
N LEU A 72 -15.83 -0.68 -3.18
CA LEU A 72 -16.71 -0.60 -4.34
C LEU A 72 -17.30 -1.97 -4.69
N ILE A 73 -16.47 -3.01 -4.73
CA ILE A 73 -16.90 -4.37 -5.08
C ILE A 73 -17.88 -4.90 -4.03
N ALA A 74 -17.57 -4.73 -2.73
CA ALA A 74 -18.46 -5.16 -1.65
C ALA A 74 -19.82 -4.43 -1.71
N THR A 75 -19.79 -3.12 -1.93
CA THR A 75 -21.00 -2.28 -1.98
C THR A 75 -21.87 -2.63 -3.19
N VAL A 76 -21.28 -2.76 -4.37
CA VAL A 76 -22.01 -3.13 -5.61
C VAL A 76 -22.59 -4.53 -5.52
N ALA A 77 -21.90 -5.46 -4.85
CA ALA A 77 -22.40 -6.82 -4.61
C ALA A 77 -23.44 -6.90 -3.48
N GLY A 78 -23.66 -5.83 -2.73
CA GLY A 78 -24.58 -5.80 -1.59
C GLY A 78 -24.11 -6.59 -0.38
N PHE A 79 -22.81 -6.87 -0.27
CA PHE A 79 -22.24 -7.61 0.86
C PHE A 79 -22.11 -6.73 2.11
N PRO A 80 -22.04 -7.33 3.31
CA PRO A 80 -21.66 -6.58 4.51
C PRO A 80 -20.26 -5.99 4.35
N GLU A 81 -19.99 -4.92 5.10
CA GLU A 81 -18.74 -4.18 5.02
C GLU A 81 -17.53 -5.07 5.40
N PRO A 82 -16.60 -5.39 4.46
CA PRO A 82 -15.45 -6.24 4.76
C PRO A 82 -14.38 -5.51 5.56
N LEU A 83 -14.33 -4.18 5.45
CA LEU A 83 -13.39 -3.31 6.14
C LEU A 83 -14.16 -2.13 6.74
N THR A 84 -13.84 -1.78 7.98
CA THR A 84 -14.42 -0.61 8.65
C THR A 84 -13.57 0.64 8.35
N ALA A 85 -14.11 1.83 8.62
CA ALA A 85 -13.35 3.07 8.51
C ALA A 85 -12.09 3.08 9.42
N MET A 86 -12.15 2.44 10.60
CA MET A 86 -10.98 2.31 11.47
C MET A 86 -9.91 1.39 10.90
N HIS A 87 -10.30 0.31 10.21
CA HIS A 87 -9.37 -0.56 9.51
C HIS A 87 -8.61 0.19 8.40
N LEU A 88 -9.33 0.98 7.60
CA LEU A 88 -8.71 1.77 6.53
C LEU A 88 -7.79 2.87 7.07
N LEU A 89 -8.16 3.51 8.18
CA LEU A 89 -7.30 4.50 8.84
C LEU A 89 -6.02 3.85 9.36
N TRP A 90 -6.13 2.67 9.96
CA TRP A 90 -4.98 1.88 10.40
C TRP A 90 -4.04 1.54 9.24
N VAL A 91 -4.61 1.09 8.11
CA VAL A 91 -3.81 0.74 6.93
C VAL A 91 -3.06 1.95 6.38
N ASN A 92 -3.79 3.01 6.04
CA ASN A 92 -3.22 4.20 5.41
C ASN A 92 -2.18 4.92 6.27
N LEU A 93 -2.40 4.98 7.59
CA LEU A 93 -1.53 5.73 8.48
C LEU A 93 -0.36 4.90 9.01
N VAL A 94 -0.64 3.65 9.41
CA VAL A 94 0.30 2.84 10.18
C VAL A 94 0.99 1.80 9.33
N THR A 95 0.28 1.13 8.42
CA THR A 95 0.89 0.04 7.65
C THR A 95 1.57 0.52 6.37
N ASP A 96 0.97 1.46 5.65
CA ASP A 96 1.48 1.96 4.36
C ASP A 96 2.54 3.05 4.48
N GLY A 97 2.52 3.83 5.57
CA GLY A 97 3.47 4.91 5.81
C GLY A 97 4.94 4.46 5.85
N PRO A 98 5.29 3.44 6.67
CA PRO A 98 6.67 2.95 6.76
C PRO A 98 7.27 2.43 5.45
N PRO A 99 6.62 1.56 4.64
CA PRO A 99 7.18 1.14 3.36
C PRO A 99 7.24 2.29 2.36
N ALA A 100 6.27 3.21 2.34
CA ALA A 100 6.32 4.40 1.48
C ALA A 100 7.52 5.30 1.81
N THR A 101 7.76 5.54 3.10
CA THR A 101 8.92 6.31 3.57
C THR A 101 10.22 5.61 3.20
N ALA A 102 10.26 4.29 3.32
CA ALA A 102 11.43 3.50 2.97
C ALA A 102 11.77 3.51 1.47
N LEU A 103 10.77 3.60 0.58
CA LEU A 103 10.98 3.82 -0.86
C LEU A 103 11.66 5.17 -1.16
N GLY A 104 11.52 6.14 -0.25
CA GLY A 104 12.25 7.41 -0.25
C GLY A 104 13.78 7.25 -0.20
N PHE A 105 14.27 6.12 0.33
CA PHE A 105 15.69 5.79 0.49
C PHE A 105 16.18 4.74 -0.51
N ASN A 106 15.51 4.60 -1.65
CA ASN A 106 15.99 3.73 -2.73
C ASN A 106 17.34 4.23 -3.28
N PRO A 107 18.25 3.31 -3.63
CA PRO A 107 19.54 3.69 -4.20
C PRO A 107 19.36 4.32 -5.59
N PRO A 108 20.19 5.31 -5.97
CA PRO A 108 20.13 5.94 -7.28
C PRO A 108 20.45 4.93 -8.39
N ALA A 109 19.80 5.12 -9.55
CA ALA A 109 20.10 4.33 -10.74
C ALA A 109 21.53 4.64 -11.25
N PRO A 110 22.31 3.64 -11.72
CA PRO A 110 23.69 3.86 -12.18
C PRO A 110 23.82 4.86 -13.33
N ASP A 111 22.75 5.03 -14.11
CA ASP A 111 22.68 5.89 -15.29
C ASP A 111 22.02 7.26 -15.02
N LEU A 112 21.68 7.57 -13.76
CA LEU A 112 20.92 8.77 -13.36
C LEU A 112 21.48 10.09 -13.93
N MET A 113 22.80 10.25 -13.91
CA MET A 113 23.48 11.45 -14.39
C MET A 113 23.70 11.45 -15.92
N THR A 114 23.57 10.30 -16.57
CA THR A 114 23.66 10.19 -18.05
C THR A 114 22.32 10.50 -18.73
N GLN A 115 21.22 10.43 -17.99
CA GLN A 115 19.89 10.79 -18.47
C GLN A 115 19.76 12.30 -18.65
N ARG A 116 18.96 12.72 -19.65
CA ARG A 116 18.67 14.15 -19.88
C ARG A 116 17.82 14.70 -18.73
N PRO A 117 17.89 16.02 -18.45
CA PRO A 117 16.97 16.65 -17.52
C PRO A 117 15.51 16.34 -17.90
N ARG A 118 14.72 15.93 -16.91
CA ARG A 118 13.29 15.68 -17.06
C ARG A 118 12.58 16.96 -17.52
N PRO A 119 11.66 16.91 -18.49
CA PRO A 119 10.87 18.07 -18.84
C PRO A 119 9.82 18.35 -17.74
N SER A 120 9.50 19.63 -17.53
CA SER A 120 8.64 20.07 -16.43
C SER A 120 7.17 19.68 -16.59
N ASP A 121 6.74 19.29 -17.78
CA ASP A 121 5.38 18.90 -18.14
C ASP A 121 5.16 17.37 -18.11
N GLU A 122 6.19 16.58 -17.82
CA GLU A 122 6.03 15.14 -17.71
C GLU A 122 5.13 14.80 -16.51
N PRO A 123 4.09 13.96 -16.68
CA PRO A 123 3.24 13.54 -15.58
C PRO A 123 4.00 12.64 -14.61
N ILE A 124 3.63 12.68 -13.32
CA ILE A 124 4.19 11.78 -12.30
C ILE A 124 3.78 10.32 -12.58
N MET A 125 2.53 10.11 -13.03
CA MET A 125 2.02 8.80 -13.46
C MET A 125 1.73 8.79 -14.95
N THR A 126 2.42 7.90 -15.69
CA THR A 126 2.11 7.64 -17.10
C THR A 126 0.81 6.84 -17.23
N ARG A 127 0.15 6.92 -18.39
CA ARG A 127 -1.11 6.20 -18.64
C ARG A 127 -0.98 4.68 -18.43
N TRP A 128 0.16 4.11 -18.82
CA TRP A 128 0.46 2.71 -18.60
C TRP A 128 0.58 2.39 -17.11
N LEU A 129 1.32 3.22 -16.36
CA LEU A 129 1.50 3.05 -14.92
C LEU A 129 0.17 3.13 -14.17
N LEU A 130 -0.70 4.07 -14.55
CA LEU A 130 -2.07 4.15 -14.01
C LEU A 130 -2.88 2.89 -14.31
N THR A 131 -2.86 2.42 -15.57
CA THR A 131 -3.59 1.20 -15.97
C THR A 131 -3.10 -0.01 -15.19
N ARG A 132 -1.78 -0.14 -15.00
CA ARG A 132 -1.17 -1.19 -14.18
C ARG A 132 -1.69 -1.16 -12.76
N TYR A 133 -1.66 -0.01 -12.10
CA TYR A 133 -2.14 0.10 -10.72
C TYR A 133 -3.64 -0.08 -10.58
N CYS A 134 -4.45 0.29 -11.58
CA CYS A 134 -5.87 -0.07 -11.61
C CYS A 134 -6.07 -1.59 -11.68
N LEU A 135 -5.29 -2.32 -12.49
CA LEU A 135 -5.38 -3.78 -12.58
C LEU A 135 -4.92 -4.46 -11.29
N THR A 136 -3.80 -4.01 -10.72
CA THR A 136 -3.31 -4.51 -9.44
C THR A 136 -4.30 -4.21 -8.31
N GLY A 137 -4.87 -3.00 -8.27
CA GLY A 137 -5.87 -2.59 -7.29
C GLY A 137 -7.19 -3.36 -7.43
N LEU A 138 -7.63 -3.66 -8.65
CA LEU A 138 -8.78 -4.53 -8.88
C LEU A 138 -8.56 -5.92 -8.29
N TYR A 139 -7.36 -6.50 -8.47
CA TYR A 139 -7.01 -7.77 -7.82
C TYR A 139 -7.05 -7.65 -6.29
N VAL A 140 -6.45 -6.60 -5.72
CA VAL A 140 -6.47 -6.38 -4.26
C VAL A 140 -7.92 -6.31 -3.75
N GLY A 141 -8.78 -5.52 -4.41
CA GLY A 141 -10.19 -5.43 -4.03
C GLY A 141 -10.93 -6.77 -4.10
N LEU A 142 -10.74 -7.52 -5.19
CA LEU A 142 -11.32 -8.85 -5.36
C LEU A 142 -10.79 -9.86 -4.34
N ALA A 143 -9.52 -9.83 -4.00
CA ALA A 143 -8.91 -10.73 -3.03
C ALA A 143 -9.39 -10.41 -1.61
N THR A 144 -9.46 -9.14 -1.22
CA THR A 144 -9.97 -8.70 0.09
C THR A 144 -11.43 -9.13 0.27
N VAL A 145 -12.29 -8.86 -0.70
CA VAL A 145 -13.70 -9.31 -0.67
C VAL A 145 -13.79 -10.83 -0.79
N GLY A 146 -12.92 -11.45 -1.60
CA GLY A 146 -12.90 -12.91 -1.80
C GLY A 146 -12.57 -13.68 -0.53
N VAL A 147 -11.66 -13.19 0.30
CA VAL A 147 -11.37 -13.74 1.64
C VAL A 147 -12.60 -13.64 2.54
N PHE A 148 -13.23 -12.46 2.59
CA PHE A 148 -14.45 -12.21 3.37
C PHE A 148 -15.57 -13.19 2.98
N VAL A 149 -15.89 -13.24 1.69
CA VAL A 149 -16.94 -14.08 1.12
C VAL A 149 -16.60 -15.56 1.30
N GLY A 150 -15.34 -15.95 1.07
CA GLY A 150 -14.87 -17.32 1.21
C GLY A 150 -15.07 -17.87 2.63
N HIS A 151 -14.91 -17.02 3.65
CA HIS A 151 -15.22 -17.40 5.03
C HIS A 151 -16.71 -17.72 5.21
N TYR A 152 -17.62 -16.83 4.78
CA TYR A 152 -19.06 -17.09 4.87
C TYR A 152 -19.50 -18.32 4.05
N MET A 153 -18.90 -18.52 2.87
CA MET A 153 -19.16 -19.72 2.07
C MET A 153 -18.70 -21.01 2.74
N SER A 154 -17.59 -20.97 3.50
CA SER A 154 -17.11 -22.12 4.27
C SER A 154 -18.07 -22.51 5.40
N LEU A 155 -18.86 -21.55 5.89
CA LEU A 155 -19.96 -21.77 6.85
C LEU A 155 -21.27 -22.22 6.17
N GLY A 156 -21.27 -22.41 4.85
CA GLY A 156 -22.43 -22.83 4.06
C GLY A 156 -23.37 -21.70 3.65
N VAL A 157 -23.00 -20.43 3.84
CA VAL A 157 -23.79 -19.27 3.40
C VAL A 157 -23.61 -19.06 1.90
N SER A 158 -24.72 -19.03 1.15
CA SER A 158 -24.67 -18.76 -0.29
C SER A 158 -24.43 -17.28 -0.59
N LEU A 159 -23.93 -16.97 -1.79
CA LEU A 159 -23.69 -15.58 -2.21
C LEU A 159 -24.96 -14.72 -2.20
N SER A 160 -26.10 -15.30 -2.59
CA SER A 160 -27.39 -14.61 -2.54
C SER A 160 -27.84 -14.34 -1.11
N ASP A 161 -27.59 -15.27 -0.20
CA ASP A 161 -27.93 -15.08 1.21
C ASP A 161 -27.06 -13.98 1.80
N LEU A 162 -25.76 -13.96 1.48
CA LEU A 162 -24.82 -12.92 1.91
C LEU A 162 -25.18 -11.54 1.36
N ALA A 163 -25.62 -11.43 0.10
CA ALA A 163 -26.07 -10.17 -0.49
C ALA A 163 -27.39 -9.66 0.11
N SER A 164 -28.18 -10.55 0.72
CA SER A 164 -29.45 -10.22 1.38
C SER A 164 -29.32 -9.99 2.89
N TRP A 165 -28.09 -9.86 3.40
CA TRP A 165 -27.81 -9.68 4.83
C TRP A 165 -28.56 -8.50 5.48
N SER A 166 -28.90 -7.46 4.71
CA SER A 166 -29.63 -6.29 5.21
C SER A 166 -31.05 -6.61 5.71
N LYS A 167 -31.59 -7.80 5.37
CA LYS A 167 -32.90 -8.30 5.83
C LYS A 167 -32.80 -9.16 7.10
N CYS A 168 -31.66 -9.09 7.80
CA CYS A 168 -31.43 -9.75 9.07
C CYS A 168 -32.50 -9.38 10.11
N GLY A 169 -33.11 -10.38 10.76
CA GLY A 169 -34.11 -10.18 11.82
C GLY A 169 -35.58 -10.26 11.38
N GLU A 170 -35.88 -10.27 10.07
CA GLU A 170 -37.25 -10.41 9.56
C GLU A 170 -37.42 -11.62 8.62
N LEU A 171 -36.68 -11.64 7.50
CA LEU A 171 -36.89 -12.57 6.39
C LEU A 171 -35.67 -13.44 6.06
N TRP A 172 -34.52 -13.13 6.66
CA TRP A 172 -33.28 -13.86 6.43
C TRP A 172 -33.26 -15.11 7.32
N GLN A 173 -33.27 -16.29 6.70
CA GLN A 173 -33.15 -17.57 7.39
C GLN A 173 -31.76 -18.16 7.12
N PRO A 174 -31.08 -18.70 8.14
CA PRO A 174 -29.79 -19.35 7.95
C PRO A 174 -29.93 -20.54 7.00
N PRO A 175 -28.91 -20.82 6.15
CA PRO A 175 -28.89 -22.04 5.37
C PRO A 175 -29.02 -23.26 6.30
N SER A 176 -29.81 -24.26 5.94
CA SER A 176 -30.04 -25.46 6.78
C SER A 176 -28.77 -26.28 7.08
N ALA A 177 -27.67 -25.99 6.38
CA ALA A 177 -26.35 -26.58 6.59
C ALA A 177 -25.45 -25.79 7.57
N ALA A 178 -25.81 -24.54 7.89
CA ALA A 178 -25.05 -23.69 8.81
C ALA A 178 -25.48 -24.00 10.24
N VAL A 179 -24.63 -24.72 10.96
CA VAL A 179 -24.85 -25.14 12.37
C VAL A 179 -23.74 -24.55 13.22
N ASN A 180 -24.08 -23.98 14.38
CA ASN A 180 -23.06 -23.43 15.28
C ASN A 180 -22.16 -24.56 15.84
N ALA A 181 -21.06 -24.20 16.49
CA ALA A 181 -20.13 -25.18 17.08
C ALA A 181 -20.78 -26.13 18.11
N ALA A 182 -21.97 -25.78 18.62
CA ALA A 182 -22.77 -26.57 19.54
C ALA A 182 -23.88 -27.41 18.86
N GLY A 183 -23.96 -27.41 17.52
CA GLY A 183 -24.97 -28.13 16.76
C GLY A 183 -26.37 -27.49 16.75
N GLY A 184 -26.50 -26.24 17.19
CA GLY A 184 -27.71 -25.43 17.13
C GLY A 184 -27.82 -24.59 15.86
N ALA A 185 -29.04 -24.17 15.51
CA ALA A 185 -29.29 -23.30 14.36
C ALA A 185 -28.53 -21.97 14.51
N LEU A 186 -27.76 -21.59 13.49
CA LEU A 186 -27.01 -20.34 13.45
C LEU A 186 -27.97 -19.16 13.27
N MET A 187 -27.99 -18.18 14.17
CA MET A 187 -28.83 -16.99 13.97
C MET A 187 -28.10 -15.96 13.12
N CYS A 188 -28.87 -15.07 12.49
CA CYS A 188 -28.32 -13.99 11.67
C CYS A 188 -27.42 -13.04 12.48
N GLU A 189 -27.78 -12.80 13.74
CA GLU A 189 -27.00 -11.97 14.67
C GLU A 189 -25.63 -12.58 14.97
N ASP A 190 -25.55 -13.92 15.11
CA ASP A 190 -24.30 -14.64 15.35
C ASP A 190 -23.33 -14.58 14.16
N LEU A 191 -23.83 -14.28 12.94
CA LEU A 191 -23.04 -14.22 11.70
C LEU A 191 -22.58 -12.81 11.33
N PHE A 192 -23.50 -11.84 11.44
CA PHE A 192 -23.29 -10.50 10.88
C PHE A 192 -23.15 -9.42 11.94
N GLN A 193 -23.39 -9.73 13.22
CA GLN A 193 -23.29 -8.78 14.32
C GLN A 193 -22.26 -9.22 15.37
N GLY A 194 -21.83 -8.26 16.21
CA GLY A 194 -20.93 -8.51 17.32
C GLY A 194 -19.64 -9.24 16.94
N ALA A 195 -19.41 -10.41 17.55
CA ALA A 195 -18.24 -11.24 17.33
C ALA A 195 -18.23 -11.96 15.96
N GLY A 196 -19.41 -12.20 15.36
CA GLY A 196 -19.55 -12.92 14.09
C GLY A 196 -18.91 -12.20 12.91
N ARG A 197 -19.00 -10.85 12.88
CA ARG A 197 -18.36 -10.02 11.84
C ARG A 197 -16.85 -9.82 12.06
N ALA A 198 -16.36 -10.00 13.29
CA ALA A 198 -15.00 -9.61 13.65
C ALA A 198 -13.94 -10.49 12.97
N LEU A 199 -14.17 -11.81 12.90
CA LEU A 199 -13.27 -12.74 12.22
C LEU A 199 -13.14 -12.48 10.71
N PRO A 200 -14.23 -12.45 9.90
CA PRO A 200 -14.12 -12.20 8.45
C PRO A 200 -13.58 -10.80 8.12
N GLN A 201 -13.85 -9.79 8.96
CA GLN A 201 -13.24 -8.47 8.82
C GLN A 201 -11.74 -8.49 9.15
N THR A 202 -11.31 -9.25 10.18
CA THR A 202 -9.89 -9.43 10.50
C THR A 202 -9.14 -10.18 9.40
N LEU A 203 -9.76 -11.21 8.82
CA LEU A 203 -9.23 -11.93 7.67
C LEU A 203 -9.02 -11.01 6.47
N SER A 204 -10.01 -10.17 6.18
CA SER A 204 -9.98 -9.20 5.06
C SER A 204 -8.89 -8.14 5.27
N LEU A 205 -8.82 -7.56 6.48
CA LEU A 205 -7.80 -6.60 6.85
C LEU A 205 -6.39 -7.21 6.76
N THR A 206 -6.20 -8.41 7.31
CA THR A 206 -4.89 -9.08 7.30
C THR A 206 -4.47 -9.44 5.88
N ALA A 207 -5.41 -9.86 5.02
CA ALA A 207 -5.13 -10.10 3.60
C ALA A 207 -4.73 -8.81 2.87
N LEU A 208 -5.42 -7.69 3.12
CA LEU A 208 -5.06 -6.38 2.57
C LEU A 208 -3.64 -5.98 2.97
N VAL A 209 -3.33 -5.98 4.28
CA VAL A 209 -2.00 -5.66 4.80
C VAL A 209 -0.93 -6.56 4.19
N CYS A 210 -1.16 -7.88 4.11
CA CYS A 210 -0.21 -8.80 3.50
C CYS A 210 0.02 -8.49 2.01
N MET A 211 -1.03 -8.17 1.25
CA MET A 211 -0.90 -7.80 -0.17
C MET A 211 -0.11 -6.51 -0.35
N GLU A 212 -0.32 -5.51 0.49
CA GLU A 212 0.41 -4.23 0.44
C GLU A 212 1.89 -4.42 0.79
N MET A 213 2.19 -5.24 1.78
CA MET A 213 3.57 -5.61 2.11
C MET A 213 4.26 -6.35 0.95
N PHE A 214 3.57 -7.27 0.29
CA PHE A 214 4.10 -7.97 -0.89
C PHE A 214 4.29 -7.03 -2.08
N LYS A 215 3.36 -6.09 -2.31
CA LYS A 215 3.51 -5.03 -3.31
C LYS A 215 4.71 -4.13 -2.99
N ALA A 216 4.90 -3.75 -1.73
CA ALA A 216 6.01 -2.91 -1.28
C ALA A 216 7.36 -3.57 -1.59
N LEU A 217 7.51 -4.87 -1.31
CA LEU A 217 8.72 -5.63 -1.68
C LEU A 217 8.99 -5.64 -3.19
N SER A 218 7.93 -5.60 -4.00
CA SER A 218 8.03 -5.52 -5.45
C SER A 218 8.24 -4.07 -5.94
N ALA A 219 8.00 -3.06 -5.12
CA ALA A 219 8.07 -1.64 -5.49
C ALA A 219 9.49 -1.05 -5.52
N VAL A 220 10.54 -1.82 -5.18
CA VAL A 220 11.96 -1.40 -5.28
C VAL A 220 12.31 -0.89 -6.67
N SER A 221 11.69 -1.48 -7.69
CA SER A 221 11.87 -1.07 -9.08
C SER A 221 10.54 -0.99 -9.80
N VAL A 222 10.38 0.05 -10.61
CA VAL A 222 9.15 0.30 -11.37
C VAL A 222 8.97 -0.74 -12.47
N ASP A 223 10.01 -1.02 -13.25
CA ASP A 223 9.95 -1.89 -14.43
C ASP A 223 10.79 -3.17 -14.34
N SER A 224 11.77 -3.20 -13.43
CA SER A 224 12.61 -4.39 -13.24
C SER A 224 11.87 -5.47 -12.47
N SER A 225 12.22 -6.71 -12.78
CA SER A 225 11.69 -7.89 -12.10
C SER A 225 12.18 -7.95 -10.65
N LEU A 226 11.34 -8.45 -9.75
CA LEU A 226 11.74 -8.76 -8.37
C LEU A 226 12.96 -9.71 -8.32
N PHE A 227 13.08 -10.60 -9.31
CA PHE A 227 14.19 -11.55 -9.39
C PHE A 227 15.50 -10.94 -9.89
N GLN A 228 15.45 -9.77 -10.53
CA GLN A 228 16.63 -9.05 -11.00
C GLN A 228 17.09 -8.01 -9.96
N VAL A 229 16.13 -7.25 -9.43
CA VAL A 229 16.37 -6.25 -8.39
C VAL A 229 15.63 -6.70 -7.14
N GLY A 230 16.34 -7.45 -6.30
CA GLY A 230 15.80 -7.98 -5.06
C GLY A 230 15.57 -6.90 -4.00
N PRO A 231 14.67 -7.15 -3.03
CA PRO A 231 14.36 -6.21 -1.96
C PRO A 231 15.53 -5.94 -1.00
N GLN A 232 16.57 -6.79 -1.02
CA GLN A 232 17.77 -6.58 -0.19
C GLN A 232 18.60 -5.36 -0.61
N LYS A 233 18.35 -4.78 -1.79
CA LYS A 233 19.01 -3.55 -2.25
C LYS A 233 18.64 -2.34 -1.40
N ASN A 234 17.46 -2.35 -0.78
CA ASN A 234 17.02 -1.32 0.13
C ASN A 234 16.72 -1.96 1.51
N PRO A 235 17.67 -1.94 2.47
CA PRO A 235 17.45 -2.50 3.80
C PRO A 235 16.38 -1.71 4.58
N TRP A 236 16.21 -0.42 4.30
CA TRP A 236 15.14 0.38 4.90
C TRP A 236 13.77 -0.10 4.46
N LEU A 237 13.63 -0.58 3.22
CA LEU A 237 12.37 -1.16 2.73
C LEU A 237 12.05 -2.47 3.45
N LEU A 238 13.05 -3.33 3.68
CA LEU A 238 12.84 -4.55 4.45
C LEU A 238 12.35 -4.23 5.87
N LEU A 239 12.92 -3.22 6.52
CA LEU A 239 12.45 -2.74 7.81
C LEU A 239 11.04 -2.13 7.71
N GLY A 240 10.81 -1.32 6.68
CA GLY A 240 9.53 -0.67 6.40
C GLY A 240 8.40 -1.65 6.09
N VAL A 241 8.71 -2.88 5.66
CA VAL A 241 7.74 -3.97 5.48
C VAL A 241 7.61 -4.83 6.74
N ALA A 242 8.72 -5.17 7.38
CA ALA A 242 8.71 -6.04 8.55
C ALA A 242 8.04 -5.38 9.76
N LEU A 243 8.29 -4.09 10.01
CA LEU A 243 7.79 -3.40 11.20
C LEU A 243 6.26 -3.27 11.19
N PRO A 244 5.60 -2.81 10.11
CA PRO A 244 4.14 -2.84 9.99
C PRO A 244 3.54 -4.22 10.15
N LEU A 245 4.14 -5.24 9.53
CA LEU A 245 3.62 -6.61 9.61
C LEU A 245 3.70 -7.13 11.04
N LEU A 246 4.80 -6.90 11.74
CA LEU A 246 4.97 -7.25 13.15
C LEU A 246 3.99 -6.49 14.04
N LEU A 247 3.78 -5.20 13.78
CA LEU A 247 2.83 -4.39 14.53
C LEU A 247 1.39 -4.87 14.30
N HIS A 248 1.01 -5.18 13.06
CA HIS A 248 -0.29 -5.75 12.73
C HIS A 248 -0.53 -7.07 13.47
N VAL A 249 0.44 -7.99 13.43
CA VAL A 249 0.39 -9.24 14.21
C VAL A 249 0.27 -8.96 15.71
N ALA A 250 1.04 -8.00 16.25
CA ALA A 250 0.97 -7.64 17.66
C ALA A 250 -0.40 -7.09 18.08
N VAL A 251 -1.08 -6.33 17.21
CA VAL A 251 -2.44 -5.82 17.47
C VAL A 251 -3.47 -6.95 17.39
N VAL A 252 -3.39 -7.82 16.37
CA VAL A 252 -4.30 -8.97 16.21
C VAL A 252 -4.20 -9.95 17.39
N TYR A 253 -3.00 -10.16 17.93
CA TYR A 253 -2.76 -11.03 19.09
C TYR A 253 -2.66 -10.28 20.42
N SER A 254 -3.05 -8.99 20.49
CA SER A 254 -2.95 -8.19 21.72
C SER A 254 -3.66 -8.82 22.93
N PRO A 255 -4.84 -9.48 22.79
CA PRO A 255 -5.47 -10.16 23.92
C PRO A 255 -4.62 -11.31 24.46
N ALA A 256 -3.96 -12.07 23.58
CA ALA A 256 -3.07 -13.16 23.97
C ALA A 256 -1.75 -12.66 24.58
N LEU A 257 -1.32 -11.45 24.22
CA LEU A 257 -0.10 -10.80 24.72
C LEU A 257 -0.28 -10.11 26.08
N GLY A 258 -1.47 -10.18 26.68
CA GLY A 258 -1.77 -9.54 27.96
C GLY A 258 -2.08 -8.05 27.88
N VAL A 259 -2.37 -7.52 26.69
CA VAL A 259 -2.86 -6.15 26.46
C VAL A 259 -4.32 -6.24 25.95
N PRO A 260 -5.28 -6.59 26.83
CA PRO A 260 -6.68 -6.65 26.46
C PRO A 260 -7.19 -5.25 26.10
N GLY A 261 -8.03 -5.15 25.08
CA GLY A 261 -8.65 -3.89 24.64
C GLY A 261 -8.07 -3.26 23.38
N LEU A 262 -6.80 -3.48 23.01
CA LEU A 262 -6.25 -2.89 21.78
C LEU A 262 -6.85 -3.52 20.53
N GLY A 263 -6.77 -4.85 20.37
CA GLY A 263 -7.42 -5.56 19.26
C GLY A 263 -8.94 -5.39 19.25
N GLU A 264 -9.58 -5.40 20.43
CA GLU A 264 -11.03 -5.20 20.58
C GLU A 264 -11.48 -3.80 20.16
N ALA A 265 -10.67 -2.76 20.42
CA ALA A 265 -10.96 -1.40 19.99
C ALA A 265 -11.04 -1.29 18.45
N PHE A 266 -10.29 -2.13 17.73
CA PHE A 266 -10.37 -2.23 16.28
C PHE A 266 -11.39 -3.30 15.81
N GLY A 267 -12.00 -4.07 16.71
CA GLY A 267 -12.88 -5.18 16.34
C GLY A 267 -12.13 -6.37 15.72
N MET A 268 -10.86 -6.56 16.08
CA MET A 268 -10.01 -7.64 15.59
C MET A 268 -10.05 -8.87 16.49
N VAL A 269 -9.91 -10.06 15.90
CA VAL A 269 -9.89 -11.36 16.60
C VAL A 269 -8.60 -12.11 16.24
N PRO A 270 -7.96 -12.82 17.18
CA PRO A 270 -6.76 -13.60 16.88
C PRO A 270 -7.03 -14.67 15.81
N LEU A 271 -6.12 -14.77 14.83
CA LEU A 271 -6.23 -15.71 13.73
C LEU A 271 -5.63 -17.08 14.08
N SER A 272 -6.26 -18.15 13.61
CA SER A 272 -5.71 -19.51 13.69
C SER A 272 -4.68 -19.79 12.58
N TYR A 273 -4.02 -20.95 12.62
CA TYR A 273 -3.12 -21.37 11.56
C TYR A 273 -3.84 -21.56 10.20
N GLU A 274 -5.09 -22.04 10.22
CA GLU A 274 -5.89 -22.24 9.01
C GLU A 274 -6.31 -20.90 8.38
N ASP A 275 -6.62 -19.92 9.24
CA ASP A 275 -6.91 -18.55 8.83
C ASP A 275 -5.72 -17.91 8.12
N TRP A 276 -4.52 -18.03 8.70
CA TRP A 276 -3.29 -17.56 8.06
C TRP A 276 -3.02 -18.24 6.71
N CYS A 277 -3.27 -19.55 6.61
CA CYS A 277 -3.16 -20.26 5.34
C CYS A 277 -4.13 -19.68 4.30
N THR A 278 -5.35 -19.32 4.71
CA THR A 278 -6.34 -18.69 3.84
C THR A 278 -5.90 -17.30 3.41
N VAL A 279 -5.45 -16.47 4.34
CA VAL A 279 -4.89 -15.13 4.08
C VAL A 279 -3.74 -15.21 3.07
N LEU A 280 -2.79 -16.12 3.27
CA LEU A 280 -1.64 -16.27 2.38
C LEU A 280 -2.03 -16.79 0.99
N LYS A 281 -3.01 -17.71 0.90
CA LYS A 281 -3.51 -18.21 -0.39
C LYS A 281 -4.07 -17.08 -1.27
N TRP A 282 -4.78 -16.12 -0.68
CA TRP A 282 -5.38 -15.00 -1.41
C TRP A 282 -4.39 -13.84 -1.62
N SER A 283 -3.46 -13.62 -0.71
CA SER A 283 -2.50 -12.51 -0.81
C SER A 283 -1.29 -12.83 -1.67
N ALA A 284 -0.68 -14.02 -1.56
CA ALA A 284 0.56 -14.36 -2.27
C ALA A 284 0.51 -14.22 -3.81
N PRO A 285 -0.60 -14.51 -4.52
CA PRO A 285 -0.63 -14.36 -5.97
C PRO A 285 -0.48 -12.90 -6.46
N ILE A 286 -0.59 -11.89 -5.59
CA ILE A 286 -0.29 -10.50 -5.93
C ILE A 286 1.12 -10.33 -6.52
N LEU A 287 2.10 -11.10 -6.03
CA LEU A 287 3.48 -11.07 -6.53
C LEU A 287 3.56 -11.53 -7.98
N VAL A 288 2.76 -12.56 -8.33
CA VAL A 288 2.68 -13.07 -9.69
C VAL A 288 1.98 -12.05 -10.59
N VAL A 289 0.88 -11.47 -10.12
CA VAL A 289 0.13 -10.43 -10.86
C VAL A 289 1.05 -9.23 -11.16
N ASP A 290 1.76 -8.72 -10.17
CA ASP A 290 2.67 -7.57 -10.36
C ASP A 290 3.82 -7.91 -11.31
N GLU A 291 4.42 -9.09 -11.19
CA GLU A 291 5.53 -9.51 -12.06
C GLU A 291 5.08 -9.71 -13.51
N VAL A 292 3.88 -10.26 -13.75
CA VAL A 292 3.28 -10.34 -15.09
C VAL A 292 3.02 -8.94 -15.65
N LEU A 293 2.47 -8.02 -14.86
CA LEU A 293 2.19 -6.65 -15.31
C LEU A 293 3.49 -5.87 -15.59
N LYS A 294 4.55 -6.06 -14.81
CA LYS A 294 5.88 -5.53 -15.10
C LYS A 294 6.45 -6.08 -16.39
N LEU A 295 6.30 -7.40 -16.64
CA LEU A 295 6.73 -8.01 -17.89
C LEU A 295 6.01 -7.39 -19.10
N VAL A 296 4.69 -7.22 -19.02
CA VAL A 296 3.92 -6.53 -20.08
C VAL A 296 4.40 -5.10 -20.23
N GLY A 297 4.66 -4.39 -19.13
CA GLY A 297 5.16 -3.02 -19.15
C GLY A 297 6.50 -2.88 -19.87
N ARG A 298 7.44 -3.81 -19.66
CA ARG A 298 8.71 -3.84 -20.39
C ARG A 298 8.52 -3.98 -21.90
N VAL A 299 7.54 -4.78 -22.34
CA VAL A 299 7.24 -4.96 -23.77
C VAL A 299 6.56 -3.72 -24.36
N VAL A 300 5.65 -3.10 -23.62
CA VAL A 300 4.92 -1.90 -24.04
C VAL A 300 5.86 -0.68 -24.13
N ASN A 301 6.71 -0.47 -23.12
CA ASN A 301 7.65 0.65 -23.08
C ASN A 301 8.78 0.50 -24.10
N ARG A 302 9.23 -0.71 -24.43
CA ARG A 302 10.28 -0.94 -25.45
C ARG A 302 9.82 -0.61 -26.89
N LYS A 303 8.51 -0.53 -27.12
CA LYS A 303 7.93 -0.16 -28.43
C LYS A 303 7.77 1.35 -28.61
N ARG A 304 8.07 2.15 -27.59
CA ARG A 304 7.94 3.60 -27.57
C ARG A 304 9.32 4.25 -27.60
#